data_AF-A0A955DT41-F1
#
_entry.id   AF-A0A955DT41-F1
#
_cell.length_a   1.000
_cell.length_b   1.000
_cell.length_c   1.000
_cell.angle_alpha   90.00
_cell.angle_beta   90.00
_cell.angle_gamma   90.00
#
_symmetry.space_group_name_H-M   'P 1'
#
loop_
_entity.id
_entity.type
_entity.pdbx_description
1 polymer ?
#
loop_
_entity_poly.entity_id
_entity_poly.type
_entity_poly.pdbx_seq_one_letter_code
_entity_poly.pdbx_strand_id
1 'polypeptide(L)'
;MHDQRDHALVTVAGQVHPMGLADVLTVASAALLESTPHGMGVCWGTIGHLVRRDVFLDLARFVRISEPPLPLWVKFVAWPETDRSSSGDTWGFGDFDLPDMEVRGAPES
;
A
#
# COMPACT_ATOMS: atom_id res chain seq x y z
N MET A 1 13.65 -25.50 -7.80
CA MET A 1 12.24 -25.07 -7.81
C MET A 1 11.92 -24.67 -6.37
N HIS A 2 11.90 -23.36 -6.08
CA HIS A 2 11.62 -22.86 -4.74
C HIS A 2 10.17 -23.21 -4.38
N ASP A 3 10.00 -23.88 -3.24
CA ASP A 3 8.72 -24.31 -2.68
C ASP A 3 7.85 -23.07 -2.40
N GLN A 4 6.68 -22.94 -3.02
CA GLN A 4 5.74 -21.82 -2.80
C GLN A 4 5.00 -21.93 -1.45
N ARG A 5 5.61 -22.50 -0.40
CA ARG A 5 4.91 -22.88 0.83
C ARG A 5 4.73 -21.76 1.86
N ASP A 6 5.36 -20.60 1.65
CA ASP A 6 5.40 -19.56 2.67
C ASP A 6 4.48 -18.35 2.38
N HIS A 7 3.69 -18.38 1.31
CA HIS A 7 2.73 -17.31 0.98
C HIS A 7 1.44 -17.85 0.37
N ALA A 8 0.33 -17.16 0.65
CA ALA A 8 -0.96 -17.45 0.04
C ALA A 8 -1.31 -16.37 -0.99
N LEU A 9 -1.95 -16.79 -2.09
CA LEU A 9 -2.47 -15.90 -3.12
C LEU A 9 -3.98 -15.80 -2.96
N VAL A 10 -4.50 -14.58 -2.84
CA VAL A 10 -5.94 -14.30 -2.77
C VAL A 10 -6.34 -13.60 -4.04
N THR A 11 -7.35 -14.14 -4.73
CA THR A 11 -7.94 -13.54 -5.92
C THR A 11 -9.45 -13.52 -5.78
N VAL A 12 -10.07 -12.51 -6.37
CA VAL A 12 -11.53 -12.39 -6.42
C VAL A 12 -11.93 -12.13 -7.86
N ALA A 13 -13.03 -12.74 -8.28
CA ALA A 13 -13.60 -12.57 -9.60
C ALA A 13 -15.12 -12.54 -9.47
N GLY A 14 -15.78 -11.67 -10.23
CA GLY A 14 -17.23 -11.54 -10.17
C GLY A 14 -17.75 -10.48 -11.14
N GLN A 15 -19.06 -10.45 -11.30
CA GLN A 15 -19.80 -9.50 -12.16
C GLN A 15 -20.23 -8.24 -11.38
N VAL A 16 -19.43 -7.82 -10.39
CA VAL A 16 -19.71 -6.61 -9.60
C VAL A 16 -18.77 -5.48 -9.99
N HIS A 17 -19.12 -4.25 -9.59
CA HIS A 17 -18.29 -3.07 -9.85
C HIS A 17 -16.85 -3.28 -9.33
N PRO A 18 -15.80 -2.77 -10.01
CA PRO A 18 -14.40 -2.96 -9.60
C PRO A 18 -14.13 -2.60 -8.14
N MET A 19 -14.80 -1.57 -7.62
CA MET A 19 -14.73 -1.22 -6.20
C MET A 19 -15.20 -2.38 -5.32
N GLY A 20 -16.41 -2.90 -5.56
CA GLY A 20 -16.94 -4.04 -4.79
C GLY A 20 -16.10 -5.30 -4.88
N LEU A 21 -15.38 -5.53 -6.00
CA LEU A 21 -14.38 -6.60 -6.05
C LEU A 21 -13.20 -6.28 -5.11
N ALA A 22 -12.74 -5.05 -5.07
CA ALA A 22 -11.65 -4.64 -4.20
C ALA A 22 -12.02 -4.70 -2.70
N ASP A 23 -13.28 -4.44 -2.32
CA ASP A 23 -13.82 -4.69 -0.97
C ASP A 23 -13.67 -6.15 -0.60
N VAL A 24 -14.16 -7.02 -1.47
CA VAL A 24 -14.15 -8.47 -1.24
C VAL A 24 -12.72 -8.96 -1.17
N LEU A 25 -11.81 -8.44 -2.01
CA LEU A 25 -10.39 -8.79 -1.95
C LEU A 25 -9.77 -8.38 -0.62
N THR A 26 -10.09 -7.18 -0.14
CA THR A 26 -9.56 -6.62 1.12
C THR A 26 -10.02 -7.46 2.30
N VAL A 27 -11.33 -7.71 2.39
CA VAL A 27 -11.93 -8.51 3.46
C VAL A 27 -11.44 -9.96 3.41
N ALA A 28 -11.38 -10.58 2.24
CA ALA A 28 -10.89 -11.95 2.10
C ALA A 28 -9.41 -12.07 2.52
N SER A 29 -8.59 -11.11 2.13
CA SER A 29 -7.17 -11.06 2.50
C SER A 29 -6.99 -10.84 4.01
N ALA A 30 -7.80 -9.96 4.60
CA ALA A 30 -7.80 -9.72 6.04
C ALA A 30 -8.23 -10.96 6.82
N ALA A 31 -9.32 -11.62 6.41
CA ALA A 31 -9.79 -12.85 7.06
C ALA A 31 -8.75 -13.98 6.98
N LEU A 32 -8.07 -14.12 5.84
CA LEU A 32 -6.98 -15.09 5.69
C LEU A 32 -5.79 -14.73 6.59
N LEU A 33 -5.42 -13.47 6.65
CA LEU A 33 -4.35 -13.00 7.52
C LEU A 33 -4.70 -13.21 9.00
N GLU A 34 -5.92 -12.86 9.44
CA GLU A 34 -6.38 -13.10 10.82
C GLU A 34 -6.29 -14.57 11.22
N SER A 35 -6.70 -15.47 10.32
CA SER A 35 -6.64 -16.93 10.53
C SER A 35 -5.25 -17.55 10.41
N THR A 36 -4.23 -16.77 10.06
CA THR A 36 -2.82 -17.21 9.94
C THR A 36 -1.96 -16.56 11.03
N PRO A 37 -1.70 -17.22 12.18
CA PRO A 37 -1.06 -16.60 13.35
C PRO A 37 0.33 -16.00 13.10
N HIS A 38 1.09 -16.57 12.16
CA HIS A 38 2.44 -16.14 11.82
C HIS A 38 2.53 -15.37 10.50
N GLY A 39 1.39 -14.98 9.92
CA GLY A 39 1.37 -14.19 8.70
C GLY A 39 1.96 -12.79 8.94
N MET A 40 3.06 -12.47 8.24
CA MET A 40 3.79 -11.21 8.41
C MET A 40 3.00 -9.98 7.92
N GLY A 41 2.13 -10.18 6.92
CA GLY A 41 1.44 -9.10 6.26
C GLY A 41 0.81 -9.53 4.94
N VAL A 42 0.37 -8.54 4.17
CA VAL A 42 -0.23 -8.74 2.84
C VAL A 42 0.60 -7.96 1.83
N CYS A 43 1.10 -8.63 0.79
CA CYS A 43 1.64 -7.92 -0.37
C CYS A 43 0.46 -7.33 -1.14
N TRP A 44 0.37 -5.99 -1.17
CA TRP A 44 -0.79 -5.29 -1.70
C TRP A 44 -0.38 -4.23 -2.74
N GLY A 45 -1.14 -4.13 -3.84
CA GLY A 45 -0.86 -3.22 -4.94
C GLY A 45 0.20 -3.71 -5.93
N THR A 46 0.44 -2.91 -6.98
CA THR A 46 1.31 -3.22 -8.12
C THR A 46 2.81 -3.17 -7.80
N ILE A 47 3.21 -2.54 -6.70
CA ILE A 47 4.62 -2.30 -6.35
C ILE A 47 5.19 -3.41 -5.44
N GLY A 48 4.37 -4.38 -5.02
CA GLY A 48 4.84 -5.56 -4.29
C GLY A 48 5.32 -5.29 -2.85
N HIS A 49 4.86 -4.22 -2.22
CA HIS A 49 5.19 -3.93 -0.82
C HIS A 49 4.36 -4.79 0.15
N LEU A 50 5.02 -5.30 1.19
CA LEU A 50 4.38 -6.02 2.29
C LEU A 50 3.78 -5.01 3.28
N VAL A 51 2.46 -4.92 3.33
CA VAL A 51 1.74 -4.18 4.37
C VAL A 51 1.74 -5.02 5.64
N ARG A 52 2.26 -4.47 6.74
CA ARG A 52 2.32 -5.18 8.03
C ARG A 52 0.94 -5.63 8.48
N ARG A 53 0.90 -6.79 9.14
CA ARG A 53 -0.32 -7.42 9.68
C ARG A 53 -1.24 -6.45 10.42
N ASP A 54 -0.72 -5.76 11.43
CA ASP A 54 -1.48 -4.83 12.27
C ASP A 54 -2.12 -3.71 11.44
N VAL A 55 -1.32 -3.06 10.60
CA VAL A 55 -1.76 -1.98 9.72
C VAL A 55 -2.84 -2.45 8.73
N PHE A 56 -2.64 -3.61 8.10
CA PHE A 56 -3.59 -4.14 7.13
C PHE A 56 -4.93 -4.52 7.77
N LEU A 57 -4.89 -5.16 8.95
CA LEU A 57 -6.10 -5.54 9.67
C LEU A 57 -6.87 -4.34 10.19
N ASP A 58 -6.18 -3.32 10.69
CA ASP A 58 -6.82 -2.08 11.13
C ASP A 58 -7.45 -1.36 9.93
N LEU A 59 -6.73 -1.25 8.81
CA LEU A 59 -7.28 -0.72 7.56
C LEU A 59 -8.55 -1.48 7.15
N ALA A 60 -8.50 -2.81 7.09
CA ALA A 60 -9.64 -3.62 6.69
C ALA A 60 -10.88 -3.46 7.61
N ARG A 61 -10.70 -3.08 8.88
CA ARG A 61 -11.78 -2.80 9.83
C ARG A 61 -12.40 -1.41 9.65
N PHE A 62 -11.58 -0.41 9.33
CA PHE A 62 -12.06 0.95 9.04
C PHE A 62 -12.73 1.05 7.68
N VAL A 63 -12.37 0.14 6.79
CA VAL A 63 -12.79 0.14 5.41
C VAL A 63 -14.21 -0.42 5.26
N ARG A 64 -15.20 0.48 5.31
CA ARG A 64 -16.39 0.39 4.44
C ARG A 64 -15.99 1.10 3.14
N ILE A 65 -15.58 0.37 2.10
CA ILE A 65 -15.19 0.97 0.80
C ILE A 65 -16.45 1.49 0.10
N SER A 66 -16.96 2.64 0.53
CA SER A 66 -17.77 3.49 -0.34
C SER A 66 -16.89 4.28 -1.32
N GLU A 67 -15.57 4.23 -1.16
CA GLU A 67 -14.56 4.88 -1.99
C GLU A 67 -13.45 3.86 -2.31
N PRO A 68 -13.00 3.73 -3.57
CA PRO A 68 -12.07 2.69 -4.01
C PRO A 68 -10.89 2.58 -3.05
N PRO A 69 -10.34 1.39 -2.77
CA PRO A 69 -9.24 1.24 -1.83
C PRO A 69 -8.16 2.21 -2.24
N LEU A 70 -7.96 3.21 -1.40
CA LEU A 70 -7.10 4.35 -1.70
C LEU A 70 -5.77 3.80 -2.19
N PRO A 71 -5.38 4.04 -3.46
CA PRO A 71 -4.01 3.86 -3.89
C PRO A 71 -3.19 5.01 -3.30
N LEU A 72 -3.26 5.24 -1.99
CA LEU A 72 -2.46 6.25 -1.32
C LEU A 72 -1.11 5.63 -0.98
N TRP A 73 -0.26 5.49 -1.98
CA TRP A 73 1.17 5.42 -1.76
C TRP A 73 1.81 6.61 -2.44
N VAL A 74 1.72 7.77 -1.78
CA VAL A 74 2.72 8.80 -2.01
C VAL A 74 3.97 8.39 -1.26
N LYS A 75 4.98 7.92 -1.97
CA LYS A 75 6.30 7.66 -1.40
C LYS A 75 7.00 9.00 -1.24
N PHE A 76 7.37 9.36 -0.01
CA PHE A 76 8.24 10.50 0.28
C PHE A 76 9.62 9.97 0.67
N VAL A 77 10.66 10.43 -0.02
CA VAL A 77 12.05 10.18 0.39
C VAL A 77 12.71 11.53 0.59
N ALA A 78 13.32 11.73 1.75
CA ALA A 78 14.13 12.90 2.04
C ALA A 78 15.54 12.45 2.43
N TRP A 79 16.54 13.19 1.97
CA TRP A 79 17.94 12.97 2.35
C TRP A 79 18.61 14.31 2.71
N PRO A 80 19.51 14.30 3.70
CA PRO A 80 20.29 15.49 4.04
C PRO A 80 21.34 15.78 2.97
N GLU A 81 21.61 17.05 2.73
CA GLU A 81 22.76 17.54 1.97
C GLU A 81 23.84 18.12 2.90
N THR A 82 25.01 18.39 2.33
CA THR A 82 26.21 18.80 3.09
C THR A 82 26.14 20.20 3.72
N ASP A 83 25.16 21.02 3.35
CA ASP A 83 25.10 22.46 3.63
C ASP A 83 23.91 22.89 4.53
N ARG A 84 23.41 21.99 5.39
CA ARG A 84 22.17 22.20 6.19
C ARG A 84 20.95 22.43 5.30
N SER A 85 20.94 21.78 4.15
CA SER A 85 19.76 21.67 3.32
C SER A 85 19.34 20.21 3.21
N SER A 86 18.09 20.03 2.78
CA SER A 86 17.52 18.72 2.52
C SER A 86 16.94 18.70 1.12
N SER A 87 17.04 17.53 0.50
CA SER A 87 16.44 17.26 -0.79
C SER A 87 15.48 16.08 -0.64
N GLY A 88 14.48 16.01 -1.49
CA GLY A 88 13.52 14.94 -1.43
C GLY A 88 12.63 14.85 -2.65
N ASP A 89 12.12 13.64 -2.84
CA ASP A 89 11.29 13.28 -3.98
C ASP A 89 9.98 12.65 -3.51
N THR A 90 8.93 12.89 -4.28
CA THR A 90 7.65 12.20 -4.15
C THR A 90 7.40 11.29 -5.36
N TRP A 91 6.73 10.16 -5.13
CA TRP A 91 6.24 9.29 -6.20
C TRP A 91 4.83 8.82 -5.88
N GLY A 92 3.98 8.72 -6.92
CA GLY A 92 2.63 8.18 -6.81
C GLY A 92 1.53 9.25 -6.81
N PHE A 93 1.86 10.52 -7.02
CA PHE A 93 0.85 11.58 -7.20
C PHE A 93 0.14 11.50 -8.56
N GLY A 94 0.75 10.84 -9.55
CA GLY A 94 0.15 10.65 -10.87
C GLY A 94 -1.19 9.91 -10.84
N ASP A 95 -1.41 9.03 -9.85
CA ASP A 95 -2.69 8.32 -9.65
C ASP A 95 -3.83 9.26 -9.20
N PHE A 96 -3.51 10.51 -8.86
CA PHE A 96 -4.43 11.56 -8.45
C PHE A 96 -4.47 12.75 -9.42
N ASP A 97 -3.97 12.58 -10.65
CA ASP A 97 -3.79 13.67 -11.63
C ASP A 97 -2.92 14.83 -11.11
N LEU A 98 -2.00 14.53 -10.18
CA LEU A 98 -1.07 15.48 -9.60
C LEU A 98 0.38 15.16 -10.04
N PRO A 99 1.25 16.18 -10.19
CA PRO A 99 2.64 15.94 -10.50
C PRO A 99 3.39 15.43 -9.26
N ASP A 100 4.28 14.45 -9.48
CA ASP A 100 5.34 14.13 -8.53
C ASP A 100 6.27 15.35 -8.37
N MET A 101 6.83 15.53 -7.18
CA MET A 101 7.61 16.69 -6.80
C MET A 101 9.04 16.30 -6.48
N GLU A 102 9.99 17.07 -6.99
CA GLU A 102 11.39 17.04 -6.59
C GLU A 102 11.72 18.39 -5.91
N VAL A 103 12.21 18.31 -4.69
CA VAL A 103 12.69 19.45 -3.91
C VAL A 103 14.19 19.31 -3.74
N ARG A 104 14.94 20.34 -4.14
CA ARG A 104 16.40 20.38 -4.01
C ARG A 104 16.84 21.53 -3.12
N GLY A 105 17.78 21.26 -2.23
CA GLY A 105 18.46 22.28 -1.44
C GLY A 105 17.51 23.11 -0.56
N ALA A 106 16.44 22.49 -0.04
CA ALA A 106 15.52 23.18 0.86
C ALA A 106 16.23 23.43 2.20
N PRO A 107 16.38 24.71 2.63
CA PRO A 107 17.09 25.02 3.86
C PRO A 107 16.36 24.44 5.07
N GLU A 108 17.11 23.83 5.98
CA GLU A 108 16.59 23.36 7.26
C GLU A 108 16.14 24.58 8.10
N SER A 109 14.91 24.54 8.61
CA SER A 109 14.32 25.60 9.46
C SER A 109 14.62 25.42 10.93
#